data_AF-A0A8R2HQC8-F1
#
_entry.id   AF-A0A8R2HQC8-F1
#
_cell.length_a   1.000
_cell.length_b   1.000
_cell.length_c   1.000
_cell.angle_alpha   90.00
_cell.angle_beta   90.00
_cell.angle_gamma   90.00
#
_symmetry.space_group_name_H-M   'P 1'
#
loop_
_entity.id
_entity.type
_entity.pdbx_description
1 polymer ?
#
loop_
_entity_poly.entity_id
_entity_poly.type
_entity_poly.pdbx_seq_one_letter_code
_entity_poly.pdbx_strand_id
1 'polypeptide(L)'
;MRSNVIIWVVIASCILLMWLIGRLYHELLYAYEQSSTLTNIEYSWLFRLLLNVTGYSTILVPGFILYKYLHKINYFQKITNPSCLSRCLQAIFGEWDDRIPDPAKPSKVEGEKRKDSIELLFCFTGLMGAYLVWGLLQEKIMTQKYVMPDGSTARFSDSQLLVFVNRLVALAVAALRLRASGRALLGGPLYPFSYSALTNVLSAWCQYEALKYVSFPVQVLSKSCKVIPVMLMGAVLSRHKYSRAEWGTAALISLGMALFLLGTGAAVQGARGAGGAAGAAAAGAAAGAASGACLLALYLCCDSFTSSWQAALFARGGVSALQMLCAVNCCSCALSAAALLQAPALSAAARFLQSPVFAADCLVLSLSSALGQLFIYRTIFKFGAVVFTIIMTLRQAASVLLSCAVYGHAVSGPAAAGVLLVFAALALRLYCKQRAPRAPPAAAAL
;
A
#
# COMPACT_ATOMS: atom_id res chain seq x y z
N MET A 1 -6.32 -38.60 21.03
CA MET A 1 -6.15 -37.73 22.22
C MET A 1 -4.80 -37.01 22.26
N ARG A 2 -3.64 -37.68 22.09
CA ARG A 2 -2.30 -37.04 22.12
C ARG A 2 -2.12 -35.86 21.13
N SER A 3 -2.64 -35.96 19.90
CA SER A 3 -2.52 -34.88 18.89
C SER A 3 -3.23 -33.58 19.32
N ASN A 4 -4.43 -33.68 19.89
CA ASN A 4 -5.20 -32.50 20.34
C ASN A 4 -4.55 -31.80 21.52
N VAL A 5 -3.98 -32.55 22.48
CA VAL A 5 -3.25 -31.97 23.62
C VAL A 5 -2.04 -31.17 23.14
N ILE A 6 -1.26 -31.69 22.19
CA ILE A 6 -0.07 -30.98 21.69
C ILE A 6 -0.47 -29.73 20.89
N ILE A 7 -1.58 -29.76 20.14
CA ILE A 7 -2.12 -28.56 19.47
C ILE A 7 -2.47 -27.48 20.49
N TRP A 8 -3.13 -27.84 21.60
CA TRP A 8 -3.43 -26.89 22.67
C TRP A 8 -2.16 -26.35 23.35
N VAL A 9 -1.12 -27.17 23.53
CA VAL A 9 0.19 -26.71 24.03
C VAL A 9 0.84 -25.72 23.06
N VAL A 10 0.80 -25.99 21.75
CA VAL A 10 1.34 -25.06 20.74
C VAL A 10 0.53 -23.75 20.74
N ILE A 11 -0.81 -23.82 20.81
CA ILE A 11 -1.66 -22.62 20.93
C ILE A 11 -1.33 -21.83 22.20
N ALA A 12 -1.17 -22.50 23.35
CA ALA A 12 -0.77 -21.85 24.59
C ALA A 12 0.61 -21.19 24.48
N SER A 13 1.59 -21.85 23.82
CA SER A 13 2.90 -21.26 23.55
C SER A 13 2.82 -20.04 22.61
N CYS A 14 1.92 -20.08 21.63
CA CYS A 14 1.63 -18.95 20.76
C CYS A 14 1.04 -17.77 21.55
N ILE A 15 0.09 -18.02 22.45
CA ILE A 15 -0.50 -16.99 23.33
C ILE A 15 0.57 -16.39 24.26
N LEU A 16 1.44 -17.22 24.84
CA LEU A 16 2.55 -16.74 25.66
C LEU A 16 3.51 -15.86 24.85
N LEU A 17 3.82 -16.25 23.61
CA LEU A 17 4.66 -15.47 22.72
C LEU A 17 4.00 -14.13 22.34
N MET A 18 2.69 -14.13 22.08
CA MET A 18 1.92 -12.88 21.87
C MET A 18 2.05 -11.94 23.06
N TRP A 19 1.90 -12.47 24.27
CA TRP A 19 2.04 -11.69 25.51
C TRP A 19 3.46 -11.15 25.69
N LEU A 20 4.50 -11.95 25.43
CA LEU A 20 5.90 -11.53 25.50
C LEU A 20 6.22 -10.40 24.52
N ILE A 21 5.76 -10.52 23.26
CA ILE A 21 5.96 -9.47 22.25
C ILE A 21 5.18 -8.20 22.63
N GLY A 22 3.97 -8.35 23.19
CA GLY A 22 3.19 -7.22 23.71
C GLY A 22 3.91 -6.50 24.87
N ARG A 23 4.56 -7.26 25.76
CA ARG A 23 5.39 -6.66 26.82
C ARG A 23 6.59 -5.91 26.24
N LEU A 24 7.29 -6.51 25.26
CA LEU A 24 8.37 -5.84 24.54
C LEU A 24 7.90 -4.53 23.87
N TYR A 25 6.70 -4.53 23.29
CA TYR A 25 6.09 -3.32 22.73
C TYR A 25 5.94 -2.21 23.78
N HIS A 26 5.42 -2.53 24.97
CA HIS A 26 5.25 -1.54 26.04
C HIS A 26 6.58 -0.99 26.56
N GLU A 27 7.61 -1.82 26.69
CA GLU A 27 8.96 -1.38 27.07
C GLU A 27 9.58 -0.45 26.01
N LEU A 28 9.44 -0.82 24.72
CA LEU A 28 9.88 0.03 23.62
C LEU A 28 9.15 1.38 23.62
N LEU A 29 7.84 1.36 23.84
CA LEU A 29 7.05 2.58 23.90
C LEU A 29 7.46 3.47 25.09
N TYR A 30 7.68 2.89 26.27
CA TYR A 30 8.16 3.61 27.43
C TYR A 30 9.51 4.29 27.15
N ALA A 31 10.45 3.56 26.53
CA ALA A 31 11.74 4.11 26.12
C ALA A 31 11.61 5.26 25.09
N TYR A 32 10.62 5.18 24.20
CA TYR A 32 10.33 6.23 23.22
C TYR A 32 9.78 7.49 23.86
N GLU A 33 8.81 7.36 24.77
CA GLU A 33 8.19 8.50 25.44
C GLU A 33 9.18 9.23 26.36
N GLN A 34 10.12 8.51 26.97
CA GLN A 34 11.13 9.08 27.87
C GLN A 34 12.30 9.76 27.12
N SER A 35 12.50 9.44 25.84
CA SER A 35 13.65 9.93 25.06
C SER A 35 13.28 11.13 24.19
N SER A 36 13.82 12.31 24.55
CA SER A 36 13.67 13.55 23.77
C SER A 36 14.29 13.46 22.37
N THR A 37 15.32 12.63 22.19
CA THR A 37 15.95 12.40 20.89
C THR A 37 15.10 11.55 19.95
N LEU A 38 14.39 10.55 20.49
CA LEU A 38 13.52 9.67 19.69
C LEU A 38 12.20 10.33 19.30
N THR A 39 11.74 11.30 20.10
CA THR A 39 10.55 12.10 19.82
C THR A 39 10.81 13.24 18.82
N ASN A 40 12.06 13.48 18.44
CA ASN A 40 12.39 14.43 17.38
C ASN A 40 11.73 14.00 16.05
N ILE A 41 10.98 14.90 15.44
CA ILE A 41 10.20 14.65 14.22
C ILE A 41 11.08 14.00 13.14
N GLU A 42 12.34 14.39 13.00
CA GLU A 42 13.25 13.88 11.95
C GLU A 42 13.48 12.36 12.01
N TYR A 43 13.59 11.79 13.22
CA TYR A 43 13.92 10.36 13.42
C TYR A 43 12.76 9.56 14.02
N SER A 44 11.69 10.22 14.46
CA SER A 44 10.54 9.57 15.12
C SER A 44 9.89 8.47 14.29
N TRP A 45 9.94 8.57 12.95
CA TRP A 45 9.37 7.57 12.06
C TRP A 45 10.07 6.20 12.18
N LEU A 46 11.38 6.15 12.42
CA LEU A 46 12.12 4.87 12.56
C LEU A 46 11.61 4.09 13.76
N PHE A 47 11.42 4.78 14.88
CA PHE A 47 10.93 4.15 16.09
C PHE A 47 9.45 3.78 15.99
N ARG A 48 8.61 4.65 15.38
CA ARG A 48 7.21 4.34 15.10
C ARG A 48 7.06 3.14 14.16
N LEU A 49 7.94 3.01 13.16
CA LEU A 49 8.01 1.85 12.29
C LEU A 49 8.38 0.58 13.08
N LEU A 50 9.37 0.66 13.98
CA LEU A 50 9.76 -0.44 14.85
C LEU A 50 8.60 -0.90 15.74
N LEU A 51 7.86 0.04 16.35
CA LEU A 51 6.66 -0.25 17.13
C LEU A 51 5.60 -0.96 16.28
N ASN A 52 5.33 -0.46 15.08
CA ASN A 52 4.39 -1.11 14.16
C ASN A 52 4.81 -2.52 13.77
N VAL A 53 6.09 -2.74 13.43
CA VAL A 53 6.63 -4.08 13.10
C VAL A 53 6.54 -5.02 14.29
N THR A 54 6.80 -4.52 15.50
CA THR A 54 6.61 -5.28 16.75
C THR A 54 5.14 -5.65 16.94
N GLY A 55 4.23 -4.71 16.71
CA GLY A 55 2.79 -4.94 16.70
C GLY A 55 2.36 -6.01 15.70
N TYR A 56 2.87 -5.97 14.46
CA TYR A 56 2.59 -6.99 13.44
C TYR A 56 3.14 -8.37 13.82
N SER A 57 4.30 -8.40 14.49
CA SER A 57 4.96 -9.62 14.94
C SER A 57 4.12 -10.41 15.94
N THR A 58 3.25 -9.73 16.71
CA THR A 58 2.30 -10.41 17.61
C THR A 58 1.35 -11.37 16.88
N ILE A 59 1.00 -11.11 15.62
CA ILE A 59 0.17 -12.03 14.83
C ILE A 59 1.05 -12.94 13.96
N LEU A 60 2.07 -12.38 13.32
CA LEU A 60 2.85 -13.09 12.30
C LEU A 60 3.72 -14.21 12.88
N VAL A 61 4.43 -13.96 13.99
CA VAL A 61 5.36 -14.95 14.54
C VAL A 61 4.61 -16.17 15.10
N PRO A 62 3.58 -16.02 15.95
CA PRO A 62 2.80 -17.16 16.40
C PRO A 62 2.05 -17.84 15.25
N GLY A 63 1.54 -17.08 14.28
CA GLY A 63 0.89 -17.62 13.08
C GLY A 63 1.83 -18.49 12.24
N PHE A 64 3.09 -18.08 12.07
CA PHE A 64 4.10 -18.84 11.33
C PHE A 64 4.50 -20.13 12.06
N ILE A 65 4.70 -20.07 13.38
CA ILE A 65 5.00 -21.26 14.20
C ILE A 65 3.84 -22.26 14.09
N LEU A 66 2.60 -21.78 14.21
CA LEU A 66 1.41 -22.59 14.08
C LEU A 66 1.28 -23.21 12.69
N TYR A 67 1.49 -22.44 11.62
CA TYR A 67 1.53 -22.95 10.24
C TYR A 67 2.54 -24.10 10.08
N LYS A 68 3.79 -23.88 10.47
CA LYS A 68 4.87 -24.87 10.35
C LYS A 68 4.57 -26.14 11.14
N TYR A 69 3.99 -25.98 12.33
CA TYR A 69 3.59 -27.11 13.17
C TYR A 69 2.42 -27.91 12.54
N LEU A 70 1.36 -27.23 12.11
CA LEU A 70 0.18 -27.87 11.49
C LEU A 70 0.54 -28.65 10.22
N HIS A 71 1.45 -28.12 9.41
CA HIS A 71 1.95 -28.80 8.22
C HIS A 71 2.84 -30.00 8.57
N LYS A 72 3.73 -29.86 9.56
CA LYS A 72 4.59 -30.97 10.03
C LYS A 72 3.79 -32.18 10.51
N ILE A 73 2.63 -31.98 11.13
CA ILE A 73 1.79 -33.06 11.63
C ILE A 73 0.77 -33.58 10.61
N ASN A 74 0.74 -33.04 9.38
CA ASN A 74 -0.29 -33.28 8.36
C ASN A 74 -1.71 -33.12 8.96
N TYR A 75 -1.93 -32.03 9.69
CA TYR A 75 -3.16 -31.83 10.47
C TYR A 75 -4.41 -31.92 9.59
N PHE A 76 -4.42 -31.24 8.44
CA PHE A 76 -5.59 -31.14 7.57
C PHE A 76 -6.01 -32.47 6.93
N GLN A 77 -5.06 -33.38 6.68
CA GLN A 77 -5.34 -34.72 6.15
C GLN A 77 -5.93 -35.67 7.20
N LYS A 78 -5.72 -35.38 8.49
CA LYS A 78 -6.14 -36.21 9.63
C LYS A 78 -7.50 -35.82 10.21
N ILE A 79 -8.13 -34.74 9.71
CA ILE A 79 -9.41 -34.25 10.24
C ILE A 79 -10.57 -35.03 9.64
N THR A 80 -11.22 -35.86 10.46
CA THR A 80 -12.43 -36.60 10.08
C THR A 80 -13.72 -35.84 10.42
N ASN A 81 -13.71 -34.99 11.46
CA ASN A 81 -14.86 -34.17 11.89
C ASN A 81 -14.47 -32.69 12.05
N PRO A 82 -14.99 -31.76 11.22
CA PRO A 82 -14.60 -30.36 11.26
C PRO A 82 -15.29 -29.58 12.39
N SER A 83 -14.54 -29.37 13.48
CA SER A 83 -14.84 -28.35 14.49
C SER A 83 -14.79 -26.90 13.93
N CYS A 84 -15.27 -25.93 14.71
CA CYS A 84 -15.13 -24.50 14.35
C CYS A 84 -13.65 -24.09 14.23
N LEU A 85 -12.81 -24.53 15.18
CA LEU A 85 -11.37 -24.28 15.17
C LEU A 85 -10.70 -24.85 13.92
N SER A 86 -11.00 -26.10 13.56
CA SER A 86 -10.41 -26.72 12.36
C SER A 86 -10.84 -26.02 11.07
N ARG A 87 -12.09 -25.54 10.97
CA ARG A 87 -12.54 -24.74 9.82
C ARG A 87 -11.80 -23.40 9.74
N CYS A 88 -11.58 -22.74 10.87
CA CYS A 88 -10.80 -21.51 10.94
C CYS A 88 -9.33 -21.75 10.53
N LEU A 89 -8.69 -22.78 11.09
CA LEU A 89 -7.32 -23.17 10.74
C LEU A 89 -7.20 -23.54 9.26
N GLN A 90 -8.20 -24.20 8.67
CA GLN A 90 -8.22 -24.53 7.25
C GLN A 90 -8.38 -23.29 6.38
N ALA A 91 -9.21 -22.32 6.77
CA ALA A 91 -9.33 -21.06 6.05
C ALA A 91 -8.05 -20.20 6.10
N ILE A 92 -7.24 -20.34 7.16
CA ILE A 92 -6.00 -19.56 7.32
C ILE A 92 -4.80 -20.28 6.70
N PHE A 93 -4.60 -21.56 7.03
CA PHE A 93 -3.39 -22.34 6.78
C PHE A 93 -3.63 -23.60 5.92
N GLY A 94 -4.84 -23.79 5.40
CA GLY A 94 -5.17 -24.94 4.59
C GLY A 94 -4.21 -25.15 3.43
N GLU A 95 -4.21 -26.35 2.88
CA GLU A 95 -3.46 -26.64 1.66
C GLU A 95 -4.02 -25.78 0.52
N TRP A 96 -3.12 -25.09 -0.17
CA TRP A 96 -3.44 -24.41 -1.41
C TRP A 96 -3.12 -25.40 -2.51
N ASP A 97 -4.14 -25.98 -3.12
CA ASP A 97 -3.96 -26.94 -4.21
C ASP A 97 -3.27 -26.25 -5.39
N ASP A 98 -2.15 -26.79 -5.86
CA ASP A 98 -1.34 -26.25 -6.96
C ASP A 98 -1.98 -26.46 -8.34
N ARG A 99 -3.21 -27.00 -8.38
CA ARG A 99 -3.98 -27.15 -9.62
C ARG A 99 -4.35 -25.79 -10.18
N ILE A 100 -3.55 -25.35 -11.14
CA ILE A 100 -3.83 -24.24 -12.05
C ILE A 100 -5.16 -24.55 -12.74
N PRO A 101 -6.27 -23.85 -12.41
CA PRO A 101 -7.46 -23.94 -13.24
C PRO A 101 -7.12 -23.29 -14.58
N ASP A 102 -7.56 -23.89 -15.68
CA ASP A 102 -7.33 -23.36 -17.02
C ASP A 102 -7.58 -21.84 -17.04
N PRO A 103 -6.67 -21.04 -17.63
CA PRO A 103 -6.87 -19.61 -17.72
C PRO A 103 -8.18 -19.37 -18.48
N ALA A 104 -9.23 -19.00 -17.74
CA ALA A 104 -10.49 -18.61 -18.34
C ALA A 104 -10.16 -17.47 -19.31
N LYS A 105 -10.24 -17.76 -20.61
CA LYS A 105 -10.04 -16.76 -21.66
C LYS A 105 -10.94 -15.58 -21.29
N PRO A 106 -10.41 -14.35 -21.19
CA PRO A 106 -11.27 -13.19 -21.07
C PRO A 106 -12.19 -13.24 -22.29
N SER A 107 -13.47 -13.49 -22.07
CA SER A 107 -14.47 -13.40 -23.10
C SER A 107 -14.48 -11.93 -23.51
N LYS A 108 -13.85 -11.63 -24.65
CA LYS A 108 -14.11 -10.40 -25.37
C LYS A 108 -15.58 -10.47 -25.77
N VAL A 109 -16.44 -9.91 -24.93
CA VAL A 109 -17.78 -9.55 -25.34
C VAL A 109 -17.58 -8.47 -26.39
N GLU A 110 -17.86 -8.77 -27.65
CA GLU A 110 -17.91 -7.78 -28.72
C GLU A 110 -19.04 -6.81 -28.40
N GLY A 111 -18.69 -5.75 -27.66
CA GLY A 111 -19.58 -4.65 -27.37
C GLY A 111 -19.71 -3.78 -28.62
N GLU A 112 -20.93 -3.31 -28.90
CA GLU A 112 -21.13 -2.20 -29.83
C GLU A 112 -20.21 -1.04 -29.42
N LYS A 113 -19.41 -0.50 -30.35
CA LYS A 113 -18.37 0.54 -30.10
C LYS A 113 -18.84 1.70 -29.21
N ARG A 114 -20.13 2.05 -29.29
CA ARG A 114 -20.77 3.11 -28.48
C ARG A 114 -20.89 2.72 -27.00
N LYS A 115 -21.29 1.49 -26.68
CA LYS A 115 -21.40 0.97 -25.31
C LYS A 115 -20.03 0.89 -24.64
N ASP A 116 -19.01 0.46 -25.38
CA ASP A 116 -17.63 0.38 -24.87
C ASP A 116 -17.03 1.78 -24.62
N SER A 117 -17.35 2.76 -25.46
CA SER A 117 -16.93 4.15 -25.26
C SER A 117 -17.55 4.78 -24.01
N ILE A 118 -18.85 4.56 -23.78
CA ILE A 118 -19.56 5.06 -22.59
C ILE A 118 -19.01 4.39 -21.33
N GLU A 119 -18.78 3.08 -21.38
CA GLU A 119 -18.20 2.32 -20.27
C GLU A 119 -16.77 2.77 -19.95
N LEU A 120 -15.96 3.08 -20.98
CA LEU A 120 -14.62 3.62 -20.80
C LEU A 120 -14.66 4.99 -20.16
N LEU A 121 -15.55 5.88 -20.61
CA LEU A 121 -15.74 7.20 -20.01
C LEU A 121 -16.17 7.07 -18.54
N PHE A 122 -17.13 6.19 -18.24
CA PHE A 122 -17.56 5.91 -16.87
C PHE A 122 -16.39 5.42 -15.99
N CYS A 123 -15.58 4.50 -16.50
CA CYS A 123 -14.40 4.01 -15.78
C CYS A 123 -13.34 5.10 -15.60
N PHE A 124 -13.10 5.92 -16.62
CA PHE A 124 -12.16 7.04 -16.58
C PHE A 124 -12.58 8.08 -15.55
N THR A 125 -13.81 8.59 -15.64
CA THR A 125 -14.32 9.64 -14.75
C THR A 125 -14.44 9.15 -13.31
N GLY A 126 -14.90 7.91 -13.11
CA GLY A 126 -14.98 7.28 -11.80
C GLY A 126 -13.61 7.09 -11.16
N LEU A 127 -12.62 6.60 -11.92
CA LEU A 127 -11.25 6.41 -11.44
C LEU A 127 -10.57 7.75 -11.14
N MET A 128 -10.74 8.75 -12.02
CA MET A 128 -10.21 10.10 -11.82
C MET A 128 -10.80 10.75 -10.58
N GLY A 129 -12.13 10.85 -10.50
CA GLY A 129 -12.82 11.50 -9.38
C GLY A 129 -12.47 10.83 -8.04
N ALA A 130 -12.54 9.50 -7.97
CA ALA A 130 -12.27 8.78 -6.74
C ALA A 130 -10.83 9.00 -6.25
N TYR A 131 -9.82 8.86 -7.11
CA TYR A 131 -8.44 9.00 -6.65
C TYR A 131 -7.96 10.44 -6.50
N LEU A 132 -8.57 11.42 -7.20
CA LEU A 132 -8.28 12.83 -6.97
C LEU A 132 -8.80 13.27 -5.61
N VAL A 133 -10.03 12.89 -5.25
CA VAL A 133 -10.59 13.13 -3.90
C VAL A 133 -9.74 12.44 -2.85
N TRP A 134 -9.38 11.18 -3.07
CA TRP A 134 -8.49 10.45 -2.17
C TRP A 134 -7.14 11.15 -2.00
N GLY A 135 -6.51 11.60 -3.09
CA GLY A 135 -5.22 12.29 -3.04
C GLY A 135 -5.27 13.62 -2.28
N LEU A 136 -6.30 14.44 -2.55
CA LEU A 136 -6.51 15.71 -1.86
C LEU A 136 -6.75 15.53 -0.36
N LEU A 137 -7.62 14.58 0.02
CA LEU A 137 -7.89 14.29 1.42
C LEU A 137 -6.69 13.67 2.12
N GLN A 138 -5.91 12.84 1.43
CA GLN A 138 -4.67 12.29 1.98
C GLN A 138 -3.70 13.41 2.34
N GLU A 139 -3.49 14.38 1.44
CA GLU A 139 -2.64 15.54 1.74
C GLU A 139 -3.24 16.40 2.85
N LYS A 140 -4.54 16.70 2.79
CA LYS A 140 -5.25 17.48 3.81
C LYS A 140 -5.05 16.90 5.21
N ILE A 141 -5.35 15.62 5.38
CA ILE A 141 -5.33 14.93 6.68
C ILE A 141 -3.92 14.93 7.27
N MET A 142 -2.89 14.72 6.45
CA MET A 142 -1.51 14.61 6.93
C MET A 142 -0.80 15.95 7.12
N THR A 143 -1.26 17.03 6.49
CA THR A 143 -0.54 18.33 6.48
C THR A 143 -1.27 19.44 7.24
N GLN A 144 -2.60 19.41 7.28
CA GLN A 144 -3.42 20.50 7.83
C GLN A 144 -3.73 20.30 9.32
N LYS A 145 -4.09 21.40 9.98
CA LYS A 145 -4.57 21.39 11.38
C LYS A 145 -6.09 21.19 11.40
N TYR A 146 -6.57 20.38 12.33
CA TYR A 146 -7.99 20.22 12.60
C TYR A 146 -8.38 20.99 13.86
N VAL A 147 -9.58 21.57 13.85
CA VAL A 147 -10.21 22.14 15.04
C VAL A 147 -10.85 21.00 15.83
N MET A 148 -10.46 20.88 17.08
CA MET A 148 -10.94 19.87 18.02
C MET A 148 -12.19 20.38 18.74
N PRO A 149 -13.00 19.49 19.35
CA PRO A 149 -14.22 19.89 20.06
C PRO A 149 -13.99 20.85 21.23
N ASP A 150 -12.79 20.87 21.81
CA ASP A 150 -12.35 21.78 22.87
C ASP A 150 -11.90 23.16 22.35
N GLY A 151 -12.01 23.42 21.04
CA GLY A 151 -11.57 24.64 20.38
C GLY A 151 -10.07 24.70 20.10
N SER A 152 -9.28 23.69 20.52
CA SER A 152 -7.86 23.62 20.22
C SER A 152 -7.61 23.24 18.76
N THR A 153 -6.44 23.58 18.22
CA THR A 153 -6.02 23.12 16.88
C THR A 153 -4.90 22.11 17.00
N ALA A 154 -5.11 20.92 16.43
CA ALA A 154 -4.15 19.83 16.50
C ALA A 154 -3.84 19.27 15.10
N ARG A 155 -2.59 18.84 14.88
CA ARG A 155 -2.19 18.11 13.67
C ARG A 155 -2.31 16.62 13.90
N PHE A 156 -2.92 15.95 12.94
CA PHE A 156 -3.01 14.50 12.97
C PHE A 156 -1.63 13.88 12.74
N SER A 157 -1.27 12.83 13.50
CA SER A 157 0.06 12.24 13.44
C SER A 157 0.10 10.71 13.39
N ASP A 158 -1.06 10.03 13.40
CA ASP A 158 -1.14 8.57 13.45
C ASP A 158 -1.46 7.94 12.09
N SER A 159 -0.43 7.76 11.27
CA SER A 159 -0.56 7.13 9.95
C SER A 159 -1.17 5.71 10.00
N GLN A 160 -1.03 5.00 11.12
CA GLN A 160 -1.51 3.62 11.25
C GLN A 160 -3.04 3.54 11.31
N LEU A 161 -3.69 4.51 11.96
CA LEU A 161 -5.15 4.62 11.97
C LEU A 161 -5.72 4.78 10.56
N LEU A 162 -5.15 5.68 9.74
CA LEU A 162 -5.61 5.87 8.36
C LEU A 162 -5.47 4.61 7.54
N VAL A 163 -4.37 3.88 7.70
CA VAL A 163 -4.18 2.59 7.03
C VAL A 163 -5.29 1.64 7.46
N PHE A 164 -5.54 1.48 8.76
CA PHE A 164 -6.58 0.58 9.27
C PHE A 164 -7.98 0.91 8.73
N VAL A 165 -8.42 2.17 8.83
CA VAL A 165 -9.76 2.58 8.37
C VAL A 165 -9.92 2.35 6.87
N ASN A 166 -8.90 2.70 6.07
CA ASN A 166 -8.91 2.47 4.63
C ASN A 166 -9.02 0.97 4.27
N ARG A 167 -8.27 0.11 4.97
CA ARG A 167 -8.33 -1.35 4.75
C ARG A 167 -9.66 -1.93 5.20
N LEU A 168 -10.24 -1.44 6.30
CA LEU A 168 -11.53 -1.89 6.82
C LEU A 168 -12.66 -1.59 5.83
N VAL A 169 -12.71 -0.36 5.30
CA VAL A 169 -13.72 0.03 4.29
C VAL A 169 -13.50 -0.75 2.99
N ALA A 170 -12.25 -0.91 2.53
CA ALA A 170 -11.95 -1.71 1.34
C ALA A 170 -12.36 -3.18 1.49
N LEU A 171 -12.13 -3.78 2.67
CA LEU A 171 -12.60 -5.13 3.00
C LEU A 171 -14.12 -5.21 2.97
N ALA A 172 -14.82 -4.26 3.61
CA ALA A 172 -16.27 -4.23 3.64
C ALA A 172 -16.88 -4.13 2.23
N VAL A 173 -16.35 -3.25 1.39
CA VAL A 173 -16.80 -3.07 0.00
C VAL A 173 -16.51 -4.31 -0.84
N ALA A 174 -15.32 -4.91 -0.72
CA ALA A 174 -14.97 -6.14 -1.43
C ALA A 174 -15.86 -7.31 -1.02
N ALA A 175 -16.09 -7.48 0.29
CA ALA A 175 -16.93 -8.52 0.84
C ALA A 175 -18.40 -8.35 0.42
N LEU A 176 -18.94 -7.12 0.47
CA LEU A 176 -20.29 -6.81 0.01
C LEU A 176 -20.46 -7.15 -1.47
N ARG A 177 -19.50 -6.77 -2.31
CA ARG A 177 -19.56 -7.06 -3.75
C ARG A 177 -19.44 -8.56 -4.06
N LEU A 178 -18.60 -9.30 -3.34
CA LEU A 178 -18.49 -10.75 -3.48
C LEU A 178 -19.79 -11.45 -3.07
N ARG A 179 -20.37 -11.06 -1.93
CA ARG A 179 -21.66 -11.58 -1.45
C ARG A 179 -22.80 -11.27 -2.43
N ALA A 180 -22.90 -10.04 -2.92
CA ALA A 180 -23.90 -9.65 -3.92
C ALA A 180 -23.75 -10.41 -5.24
N SER A 181 -22.54 -10.85 -5.58
CA SER A 181 -22.25 -11.65 -6.76
C SER A 181 -22.39 -13.17 -6.53
N GLY A 182 -22.80 -13.61 -5.33
CA GLY A 182 -22.90 -15.02 -4.96
C GLY A 182 -21.56 -15.77 -4.94
N ARG A 183 -20.42 -15.05 -4.87
CA ARG A 183 -19.07 -15.65 -4.91
C ARG A 183 -18.51 -15.82 -3.50
N ALA A 184 -17.68 -16.84 -3.31
CA ALA A 184 -16.96 -17.06 -2.06
C ALA A 184 -16.07 -15.86 -1.71
N LEU A 185 -16.05 -15.48 -0.42
CA LEU A 185 -15.26 -14.35 0.08
C LEU A 185 -13.76 -14.57 -0.07
N LEU A 186 -13.31 -15.81 0.13
CA LEU A 186 -11.92 -16.23 0.02
C LEU A 186 -11.79 -17.17 -1.19
N GLY A 187 -10.78 -16.93 -2.01
CA GLY A 187 -10.43 -17.81 -3.14
C GLY A 187 -9.39 -18.88 -2.80
N GLY A 188 -8.91 -18.90 -1.55
CA GLY A 188 -7.86 -19.79 -1.06
C GLY A 188 -7.51 -19.48 0.40
N PRO A 189 -6.57 -20.23 1.02
CA PRO A 189 -6.15 -19.99 2.39
C PRO A 189 -5.47 -18.63 2.55
N LEU A 190 -5.64 -17.98 3.71
CA LEU A 190 -5.15 -16.61 3.93
C LEU A 190 -3.62 -16.49 4.01
N TYR A 191 -2.91 -17.56 4.38
CA TYR A 191 -1.46 -17.52 4.63
C TYR A 191 -0.63 -16.99 3.45
N PRO A 192 -0.81 -17.41 2.18
CA PRO A 192 -0.05 -16.84 1.07
C PRO A 192 -0.38 -15.37 0.77
N PHE A 193 -1.55 -14.88 1.15
CA PHE A 193 -1.90 -13.46 1.03
C PHE A 193 -1.23 -12.60 2.12
N SER A 194 -0.86 -13.20 3.26
CA SER A 194 -0.26 -12.50 4.41
C SER A 194 1.04 -11.78 4.04
N TYR A 195 1.87 -12.36 3.15
CA TYR A 195 3.09 -11.73 2.65
C TYR A 195 2.79 -10.41 1.93
N SER A 196 1.84 -10.44 0.98
CA SER A 196 1.41 -9.22 0.28
C SER A 196 0.69 -8.24 1.21
N ALA A 197 -0.01 -8.72 2.23
CA ALA A 197 -0.68 -7.86 3.21
C ALA A 197 0.34 -7.11 4.07
N LEU A 198 1.38 -7.80 4.59
CA LEU A 198 2.44 -7.18 5.38
C LEU A 198 3.14 -6.07 4.59
N THR A 199 3.61 -6.38 3.38
CA THR A 199 4.31 -5.38 2.55
C THR A 199 3.39 -4.26 2.10
N ASN A 200 2.10 -4.53 1.86
CA ASN A 200 1.12 -3.50 1.52
C ASN A 200 0.79 -2.56 2.70
N VAL A 201 0.72 -3.09 3.93
CA VAL A 201 0.54 -2.28 5.15
C VAL A 201 1.76 -1.41 5.40
N LEU A 202 2.97 -1.98 5.34
CA LEU A 202 4.22 -1.22 5.48
C LEU A 202 4.35 -0.14 4.41
N SER A 203 4.07 -0.47 3.16
CA SER A 203 4.03 0.47 2.05
C SER A 203 3.05 1.63 2.33
N ALA A 204 1.80 1.33 2.67
CA ALA A 204 0.79 2.35 2.94
C ALA A 204 1.15 3.23 4.15
N TRP A 205 1.69 2.64 5.22
CA TRP A 205 2.15 3.41 6.38
C TRP A 205 3.28 4.35 6.00
N CYS A 206 4.32 3.87 5.31
CA CYS A 206 5.43 4.70 4.83
C CYS A 206 4.94 5.80 3.89
N GLN A 207 3.93 5.51 3.07
CA GLN A 207 3.31 6.50 2.20
C GLN A 207 2.68 7.64 3.02
N TYR A 208 1.83 7.34 4.00
CA TYR A 208 1.25 8.40 4.83
C TYR A 208 2.33 9.14 5.63
N GLU A 209 3.26 8.41 6.26
CA GLU A 209 4.31 8.99 7.09
C GLU A 209 5.26 9.90 6.29
N ALA A 210 5.54 9.56 5.03
CA ALA A 210 6.39 10.37 4.14
C ALA A 210 5.84 11.79 3.95
N LEU A 211 4.51 12.00 3.99
CA LEU A 211 3.90 13.33 3.82
C LEU A 211 4.24 14.31 4.95
N LYS A 212 4.82 13.83 6.05
CA LYS A 212 5.37 14.68 7.11
C LYS A 212 6.70 15.32 6.72
N TYR A 213 7.41 14.75 5.74
CA TYR A 213 8.76 15.13 5.33
C TYR A 213 8.83 15.60 3.88
N VAL A 214 7.98 15.07 2.99
CA VAL A 214 7.93 15.43 1.58
C VAL A 214 6.55 15.97 1.19
N SER A 215 6.52 16.82 0.17
CA SER A 215 5.25 17.29 -0.37
C SER A 215 4.51 16.19 -1.13
N PHE A 216 3.20 16.33 -1.25
CA PHE A 216 2.37 15.39 -2.00
C PHE A 216 2.79 15.28 -3.48
N PRO A 217 3.15 16.37 -4.20
CA PRO A 217 3.74 16.27 -5.53
C PRO A 217 4.98 15.37 -5.57
N VAL A 218 5.97 15.57 -4.69
CA VAL A 218 7.17 14.73 -4.60
C VAL A 218 6.79 13.25 -4.44
N GLN A 219 5.84 12.97 -3.57
CA GLN A 219 5.38 11.61 -3.35
C GLN A 219 4.71 11.01 -4.60
N VAL A 220 3.76 11.71 -5.23
CA VAL A 220 3.04 11.20 -6.42
C VAL A 220 4.00 10.95 -7.57
N LEU A 221 4.95 11.86 -7.77
CA LEU A 221 5.95 11.77 -8.82
C LEU A 221 6.96 10.62 -8.53
N SER A 222 7.37 10.45 -7.27
CA SER A 222 8.25 9.35 -6.84
C SER A 222 7.64 7.96 -7.07
N LYS A 223 6.30 7.82 -7.05
CA LYS A 223 5.63 6.56 -7.43
C LYS A 223 6.02 6.09 -8.83
N SER A 224 6.31 7.01 -9.74
CA SER A 224 6.76 6.68 -11.09
C SER A 224 8.14 6.02 -11.10
N CYS A 225 8.99 6.26 -10.09
CA CYS A 225 10.28 5.58 -9.93
C CYS A 225 10.17 4.10 -9.52
N LYS A 226 8.98 3.64 -9.10
CA LYS A 226 8.69 2.22 -8.80
C LYS A 226 9.15 1.26 -9.90
N VAL A 227 9.22 1.75 -11.14
CA VAL A 227 9.70 0.99 -12.30
C VAL A 227 11.03 0.29 -12.02
N ILE A 228 11.99 0.98 -11.39
CA ILE A 228 13.32 0.42 -11.13
C ILE A 228 13.25 -0.72 -10.11
N PRO A 229 12.71 -0.53 -8.88
CA PRO A 229 12.54 -1.63 -7.93
C PRO A 229 11.73 -2.81 -8.48
N VAL A 230 10.67 -2.57 -9.27
CA VAL A 230 9.90 -3.65 -9.90
C VAL A 230 10.73 -4.44 -10.89
N MET A 231 11.53 -3.78 -11.73
CA MET A 231 12.42 -4.45 -12.69
C MET A 231 13.48 -5.28 -11.96
N LEU A 232 14.09 -4.74 -10.91
CA LEU A 232 15.03 -5.49 -10.07
C LEU A 232 14.37 -6.70 -9.43
N MET A 233 13.16 -6.52 -8.86
CA MET A 233 12.43 -7.62 -8.23
C MET A 233 12.03 -8.71 -9.23
N GLY A 234 11.62 -8.34 -10.44
CA GLY A 234 11.30 -9.28 -11.51
C GLY A 234 12.54 -10.02 -12.04
N ALA A 235 13.71 -9.37 -12.04
CA ALA A 235 14.97 -10.02 -12.35
C ALA A 235 15.37 -11.03 -11.26
N VAL A 236 15.19 -10.69 -9.98
CA VAL A 236 15.54 -11.58 -8.85
C VAL A 236 14.56 -12.74 -8.70
N LEU A 237 13.25 -12.47 -8.67
CA LEU A 237 12.21 -13.49 -8.44
C LEU A 237 11.92 -14.33 -9.67
N SER A 238 11.82 -13.70 -10.85
CA SER A 238 11.32 -14.34 -12.07
C SER A 238 12.40 -14.53 -13.12
N ARG A 239 13.68 -14.22 -12.81
CA ARG A 239 14.83 -14.27 -13.75
C ARG A 239 14.55 -13.59 -15.09
N HIS A 240 13.69 -12.58 -15.09
CA HIS A 240 13.25 -11.91 -16.30
C HIS A 240 14.35 -10.96 -16.81
N LYS A 241 14.64 -11.01 -18.11
CA LYS A 241 15.59 -10.09 -18.77
C LYS A 241 14.82 -8.91 -19.37
N TYR A 242 15.25 -7.70 -19.07
CA TYR A 242 14.62 -6.48 -19.58
C TYR A 242 15.40 -5.90 -20.76
N SER A 243 14.68 -5.32 -21.71
CA SER A 243 15.25 -4.69 -22.91
C SER A 243 15.95 -3.36 -22.56
N ARG A 244 16.87 -2.91 -23.43
CA ARG A 244 17.57 -1.62 -23.27
C ARG A 244 16.58 -0.44 -23.27
N ALA A 245 15.50 -0.52 -24.03
CA ALA A 245 14.46 0.51 -24.06
C ALA A 245 13.76 0.66 -22.70
N GLU A 246 13.50 -0.44 -22.00
CA GLU A 246 12.90 -0.40 -20.66
C GLU A 246 13.82 0.29 -19.64
N TRP A 247 15.12 -0.04 -19.66
CA TRP A 247 16.12 0.64 -18.84
C TRP A 247 16.26 2.13 -19.18
N GLY A 248 16.26 2.48 -20.47
CA GLY A 248 16.32 3.87 -20.92
C GLY A 248 15.13 4.70 -20.41
N THR A 249 13.92 4.16 -20.46
CA THR A 249 12.74 4.85 -19.92
C THR A 249 12.78 5.00 -18.40
N ALA A 250 13.33 4.01 -17.69
CA ALA A 250 13.51 4.07 -16.24
C ALA A 250 14.53 5.15 -15.82
N ALA A 251 15.64 5.26 -16.57
CA ALA A 251 16.62 6.32 -16.38
C ALA A 251 16.02 7.72 -16.62
N LEU A 252 15.19 7.87 -17.67
CA LEU A 252 14.53 9.13 -17.98
C LEU A 252 13.53 9.57 -16.90
N ILE A 253 12.75 8.62 -16.35
CA ILE A 253 11.88 8.87 -15.19
C ILE A 253 12.71 9.36 -13.98
N SER A 254 13.84 8.72 -13.72
CA SER A 254 14.72 9.08 -12.59
C SER A 254 15.34 10.46 -12.77
N LEU A 255 15.76 10.80 -14.00
CA LEU A 255 16.27 12.12 -14.34
C LEU A 255 15.19 13.21 -14.14
N GLY A 256 13.97 12.98 -14.62
CA GLY A 256 12.85 13.90 -14.41
C GLY A 256 12.55 14.14 -12.93
N MET A 257 12.64 13.08 -12.11
CA MET A 257 12.52 13.19 -10.66
C MET A 257 13.65 13.98 -10.01
N ALA A 258 14.89 13.77 -10.43
CA ALA A 258 16.03 14.53 -9.93
C ALA A 258 15.89 16.03 -10.25
N LEU A 259 15.51 16.38 -11.49
CA LEU A 259 15.23 17.77 -11.89
C LEU A 259 14.09 18.39 -11.07
N PHE A 260 13.03 17.62 -10.80
CA PHE A 260 11.93 18.07 -9.96
C PHE A 260 12.37 18.38 -8.51
N LEU A 261 13.15 17.48 -7.92
CA LEU A 261 13.67 17.65 -6.56
C LEU A 261 14.65 18.83 -6.45
N LEU A 262 15.54 18.99 -7.44
CA LEU A 262 16.45 20.13 -7.51
C LEU A 262 15.69 21.45 -7.67
N GLY A 263 14.67 21.48 -8.53
CA GLY A 263 13.83 22.66 -8.75
C GLY A 263 13.04 23.08 -7.51
N THR A 264 12.55 22.12 -6.73
CA THR A 264 11.82 22.38 -5.48
C THR A 264 12.76 22.74 -4.33
N GLY A 265 13.94 22.09 -4.23
CA GLY A 265 14.97 22.42 -3.24
C GLY A 265 15.56 23.84 -3.41
N ALA A 266 15.85 24.24 -4.65
CA ALA A 266 16.34 25.58 -4.97
C ALA A 266 15.31 26.69 -4.65
N ALA A 267 14.02 26.42 -4.86
CA ALA A 267 12.94 27.35 -4.50
C ALA A 267 12.81 27.53 -2.97
N VAL A 268 12.98 26.44 -2.20
CA VAL A 268 12.94 26.48 -0.73
C VAL A 268 14.18 27.17 -0.13
N GLN A 269 15.36 26.99 -0.73
CA GLN A 269 16.60 27.69 -0.32
C GLN A 269 16.56 29.18 -0.67
N GLY A 270 16.02 29.56 -1.83
CA GLY A 270 15.86 30.96 -2.23
C GLY A 270 14.91 31.75 -1.33
N ALA A 271 13.85 31.10 -0.80
CA ALA A 271 12.90 31.72 0.13
C ALA A 271 13.43 31.84 1.58
N ARG A 272 14.44 31.05 1.96
CA ARG A 272 15.01 31.02 3.33
C ARG A 272 16.34 31.77 3.48
N GLY A 273 16.88 32.33 2.40
CA GLY A 273 18.17 33.04 2.36
C GLY A 273 18.23 34.44 3.00
N ALA A 274 17.27 34.82 3.85
CA ALA A 274 17.18 36.18 4.43
C ALA A 274 17.45 36.25 5.95
N GLY A 275 18.00 35.23 6.62
CA GLY A 275 18.30 35.29 8.06
C GLY A 275 19.35 34.29 8.57
N GLY A 276 20.35 34.80 9.29
CA GLY A 276 21.61 34.13 9.70
C GLY A 276 21.55 33.02 10.77
N ALA A 277 20.47 32.23 10.85
CA ALA A 277 20.39 31.03 11.72
C ALA A 277 20.63 29.71 10.94
N ALA A 278 21.60 29.72 10.02
CA ALA A 278 21.65 28.81 8.87
C ALA A 278 22.20 27.39 9.15
N GLY A 279 23.05 27.19 10.16
CA GLY A 279 23.77 25.92 10.35
C GLY A 279 22.90 24.76 10.87
N ALA A 280 22.21 24.95 12.00
CA ALA A 280 21.38 23.91 12.63
C ALA A 280 20.07 23.68 11.87
N ALA A 281 19.47 24.73 11.30
CA ALA A 281 18.27 24.64 10.47
C ALA A 281 18.54 23.93 9.13
N ALA A 282 19.73 24.08 8.55
CA ALA A 282 20.13 23.33 7.35
C ALA A 282 20.38 21.85 7.65
N ALA A 283 21.00 21.53 8.80
CA ALA A 283 21.20 20.14 9.22
C ALA A 283 19.86 19.41 9.46
N GLY A 284 18.91 20.06 10.15
CA GLY A 284 17.57 19.50 10.36
C GLY A 284 16.74 19.38 9.06
N ALA A 285 16.84 20.36 8.15
CA ALA A 285 16.22 20.27 6.84
C ALA A 285 16.80 19.11 5.98
N ALA A 286 18.11 18.89 6.06
CA ALA A 286 18.77 17.76 5.39
C ALA A 286 18.35 16.42 5.99
N ALA A 287 18.28 16.32 7.32
CA ALA A 287 17.82 15.12 8.01
C ALA A 287 16.34 14.80 7.69
N GLY A 288 15.46 15.80 7.68
CA GLY A 288 14.07 15.64 7.25
C GLY A 288 13.94 15.18 5.79
N ALA A 289 14.73 15.75 4.88
CA ALA A 289 14.76 15.33 3.48
C ALA A 289 15.26 13.87 3.32
N ALA A 290 16.29 13.49 4.07
CA ALA A 290 16.81 12.11 4.10
C ALA A 290 15.75 11.13 4.62
N SER A 291 15.06 11.46 5.72
CA SER A 291 13.96 10.67 6.27
C SER A 291 12.82 10.49 5.27
N GLY A 292 12.42 11.56 4.58
CA GLY A 292 11.44 11.51 3.50
C GLY A 292 11.87 10.59 2.34
N ALA A 293 13.13 10.67 1.92
CA ALA A 293 13.68 9.81 0.87
C ALA A 293 13.73 8.33 1.30
N CYS A 294 14.14 8.04 2.53
CA CYS A 294 14.15 6.68 3.09
C CYS A 294 12.74 6.08 3.16
N LEU A 295 11.75 6.85 3.65
CA LEU A 295 10.35 6.41 3.69
C LEU A 295 9.80 6.14 2.29
N LEU A 296 10.10 6.99 1.31
CA LEU A 296 9.71 6.75 -0.09
C LEU A 296 10.40 5.52 -0.68
N ALA A 297 11.69 5.29 -0.40
CA ALA A 297 12.41 4.11 -0.86
C ALA A 297 11.78 2.82 -0.28
N LEU A 298 11.53 2.80 1.04
CA LEU A 298 10.87 1.67 1.71
C LEU A 298 9.46 1.44 1.15
N TYR A 299 8.69 2.51 0.98
CA TYR A 299 7.38 2.48 0.31
C TYR A 299 7.49 1.81 -1.08
N LEU A 300 8.39 2.26 -1.95
CA LEU A 300 8.54 1.73 -3.31
C LEU A 300 8.99 0.27 -3.32
N CYS A 301 9.91 -0.13 -2.43
CA CYS A 301 10.37 -1.51 -2.31
C CYS A 301 9.24 -2.45 -1.87
N CYS A 302 8.52 -2.10 -0.79
CA CYS A 302 7.39 -2.88 -0.29
C CYS A 302 6.23 -2.93 -1.28
N ASP A 303 5.92 -1.82 -1.96
CA ASP A 303 4.88 -1.75 -2.98
C ASP A 303 5.23 -2.59 -4.22
N SER A 304 6.51 -2.65 -4.58
CA SER A 304 7.03 -3.49 -5.67
C SER A 304 6.91 -4.97 -5.34
N PHE A 305 7.34 -5.37 -4.14
CA PHE A 305 7.17 -6.74 -3.65
C PHE A 305 5.69 -7.14 -3.70
N THR A 306 4.80 -6.30 -3.15
CA THR A 306 3.36 -6.54 -3.12
C THR A 306 2.82 -6.84 -4.51
N SER A 307 3.11 -5.99 -5.49
CA SER A 307 2.61 -6.17 -6.85
C SER A 307 3.19 -7.41 -7.55
N SER A 308 4.46 -7.74 -7.32
CA SER A 308 5.10 -8.93 -7.90
C SER A 308 4.55 -10.21 -7.28
N TRP A 309 4.35 -10.24 -5.96
CA TRP A 309 3.76 -11.38 -5.26
C TRP A 309 2.31 -11.60 -5.66
N GLN A 310 1.51 -10.53 -5.75
CA GLN A 310 0.12 -10.63 -6.23
C GLN A 310 0.05 -11.13 -7.67
N ALA A 311 0.97 -10.70 -8.54
CA ALA A 311 1.06 -11.23 -9.89
C ALA A 311 1.38 -12.74 -9.90
N ALA A 312 2.29 -13.19 -9.04
CA ALA A 312 2.59 -14.61 -8.88
C ALA A 312 1.38 -15.41 -8.35
N LEU A 313 0.64 -14.87 -7.37
CA LEU A 313 -0.59 -15.48 -6.87
C LEU A 313 -1.68 -15.55 -7.95
N PHE A 314 -1.83 -14.51 -8.79
CA PHE A 314 -2.76 -14.57 -9.92
C PHE A 314 -2.32 -15.59 -10.98
N ALA A 315 -1.03 -15.71 -11.24
CA ALA A 315 -0.49 -16.67 -12.20
C ALA A 315 -0.71 -18.13 -11.78
N ARG A 316 -0.76 -18.41 -10.47
CA ARG A 316 -1.13 -19.73 -9.92
C ARG A 316 -2.59 -20.11 -10.15
N GLY A 317 -3.46 -19.15 -10.49
CA GLY A 317 -4.88 -19.39 -10.75
C GLY A 317 -5.74 -19.53 -9.49
N GLY A 318 -7.05 -19.71 -9.66
CA GLY A 318 -8.01 -19.97 -8.57
C GLY A 318 -8.51 -18.75 -7.80
N VAL A 319 -7.87 -17.58 -7.94
CA VAL A 319 -8.23 -16.36 -7.18
C VAL A 319 -8.63 -15.22 -8.11
N SER A 320 -9.89 -14.77 -8.00
CA SER A 320 -10.33 -13.55 -8.69
C SER A 320 -9.73 -12.30 -8.02
N ALA A 321 -9.58 -11.20 -8.76
CA ALA A 321 -8.95 -10.01 -8.18
C ALA A 321 -9.77 -9.36 -7.05
N LEU A 322 -11.09 -9.59 -7.02
CA LEU A 322 -11.93 -9.17 -5.90
C LEU A 322 -11.71 -10.05 -4.66
N GLN A 323 -11.47 -11.36 -4.83
CA GLN A 323 -11.06 -12.25 -3.74
C GLN A 323 -9.66 -11.95 -3.23
N MET A 324 -8.71 -11.64 -4.14
CA MET A 324 -7.37 -11.13 -3.76
C MET A 324 -7.51 -9.87 -2.91
N LEU A 325 -8.33 -8.91 -3.35
CA LEU A 325 -8.57 -7.67 -2.62
C LEU A 325 -9.16 -7.95 -1.23
N CYS A 326 -10.14 -8.83 -1.14
CA CYS A 326 -10.76 -9.24 0.12
C CYS A 326 -9.73 -9.90 1.07
N ALA A 327 -9.00 -10.91 0.60
CA ALA A 327 -8.04 -11.67 1.41
C ALA A 327 -6.87 -10.80 1.91
N VAL A 328 -6.31 -9.96 1.03
CA VAL A 328 -5.22 -9.04 1.39
C VAL A 328 -5.69 -7.98 2.38
N ASN A 329 -6.87 -7.36 2.19
CA ASN A 329 -7.38 -6.39 3.14
C ASN A 329 -7.79 -7.05 4.47
N CYS A 330 -8.28 -8.29 4.48
CA CYS A 330 -8.56 -9.04 5.71
C CYS A 330 -7.28 -9.21 6.55
N CYS A 331 -6.21 -9.71 5.94
CA CYS A 331 -4.91 -9.83 6.61
C CYS A 331 -4.36 -8.46 7.02
N SER A 332 -4.50 -7.45 6.16
CA SER A 332 -4.03 -6.09 6.44
C SER A 332 -4.76 -5.45 7.63
N CYS A 333 -6.06 -5.67 7.77
CA CYS A 333 -6.86 -5.24 8.91
C CYS A 333 -6.40 -5.92 10.19
N ALA A 334 -6.16 -7.25 10.16
CA ALA A 334 -5.67 -7.97 11.33
C ALA A 334 -4.31 -7.44 11.80
N LEU A 335 -3.34 -7.28 10.88
CA LEU A 335 -2.03 -6.70 11.20
C LEU A 335 -2.16 -5.27 11.73
N SER A 336 -2.99 -4.45 11.07
CA SER A 336 -3.10 -3.04 11.45
C SER A 336 -3.81 -2.85 12.78
N ALA A 337 -4.83 -3.66 13.06
CA ALA A 337 -5.52 -3.70 14.34
C ALA A 337 -4.59 -4.14 15.47
N ALA A 338 -3.74 -5.15 15.24
CA ALA A 338 -2.79 -5.60 16.25
C ALA A 338 -1.84 -4.49 16.70
N ALA A 339 -1.30 -3.71 15.75
CA ALA A 339 -0.45 -2.57 16.07
C ALA A 339 -1.21 -1.45 16.78
N LEU A 340 -2.47 -1.18 16.40
CA LEU A 340 -3.29 -0.13 17.04
C LEU A 340 -3.74 -0.49 18.45
N LEU A 341 -4.08 -1.76 18.71
CA LEU A 341 -4.53 -2.21 20.03
C LEU A 341 -3.43 -2.13 21.09
N GLN A 342 -2.17 -2.21 20.67
CA GLN A 342 -1.01 -2.08 21.56
C GLN A 342 -0.61 -0.61 21.79
N ALA A 343 -0.96 0.27 20.85
CA ALA A 343 -0.61 1.69 20.92
C ALA A 343 -1.57 2.46 21.85
N PRO A 344 -1.09 3.19 22.87
CA PRO A 344 -1.94 4.16 23.59
C PRO A 344 -2.40 5.31 22.69
N ALA A 345 -1.81 5.43 21.48
CA ALA A 345 -2.25 6.29 20.40
C ALA A 345 -3.71 6.09 20.01
N LEU A 346 -4.34 4.93 20.30
CA LEU A 346 -5.78 4.75 20.10
C LEU A 346 -6.59 5.84 20.81
N SER A 347 -6.17 6.28 21.99
CA SER A 347 -6.83 7.36 22.74
C SER A 347 -6.68 8.73 22.08
N ALA A 348 -5.51 9.04 21.52
CA ALA A 348 -5.25 10.31 20.82
C ALA A 348 -5.93 10.34 19.45
N ALA A 349 -5.84 9.24 18.69
CA ALA A 349 -6.54 9.02 17.44
C ALA A 349 -8.07 9.06 17.61
N ALA A 350 -8.60 8.45 18.68
CA ALA A 350 -10.02 8.49 18.99
C ALA A 350 -10.53 9.90 19.30
N ARG A 351 -9.71 10.77 19.91
CA ARG A 351 -10.07 12.20 20.08
C ARG A 351 -10.25 12.89 18.73
N PHE A 352 -9.41 12.63 17.74
CA PHE A 352 -9.59 13.21 16.40
C PHE A 352 -10.89 12.75 15.74
N LEU A 353 -11.32 11.50 15.97
CA LEU A 353 -12.61 10.99 15.49
C LEU A 353 -13.82 11.68 16.12
N GLN A 354 -13.65 12.40 17.24
CA GLN A 354 -14.72 13.24 17.82
C GLN A 354 -14.94 14.52 17.02
N SER A 355 -13.96 14.97 16.24
CA SER A 355 -14.14 16.08 15.30
C SER A 355 -14.91 15.58 14.07
N PRO A 356 -16.14 16.06 13.81
CA PRO A 356 -16.97 15.55 12.72
C PRO A 356 -16.33 15.79 11.34
N VAL A 357 -15.55 16.87 11.20
CA VAL A 357 -14.83 17.19 9.97
C VAL A 357 -13.72 16.18 9.71
N PHE A 358 -12.94 15.83 10.73
CA PHE A 358 -11.89 14.82 10.60
C PHE A 358 -12.47 13.43 10.30
N ALA A 359 -13.53 13.05 11.01
CA ALA A 359 -14.22 11.79 10.78
C ALA A 359 -14.78 11.71 9.35
N ALA A 360 -15.42 12.78 8.87
CA ALA A 360 -15.91 12.86 7.50
C ALA A 360 -14.77 12.75 6.47
N ASP A 361 -13.67 13.48 6.65
CA ASP A 361 -12.50 13.40 5.78
C ASP A 361 -11.94 11.97 5.73
N CYS A 362 -11.81 11.29 6.89
CA CYS A 362 -11.33 9.90 6.95
C CYS A 362 -12.26 8.90 6.26
N LEU A 363 -13.59 9.08 6.41
CA LEU A 363 -14.58 8.23 5.76
C LEU A 363 -14.62 8.45 4.24
N VAL A 364 -14.62 9.70 3.78
CA VAL A 364 -14.61 10.02 2.34
C VAL A 364 -13.29 9.58 1.70
N LEU A 365 -12.15 9.74 2.40
CA LEU A 365 -10.87 9.19 1.97
C LEU A 365 -10.96 7.67 1.77
N SER A 366 -11.48 6.95 2.75
CA SER A 366 -11.53 5.49 2.72
C SER A 366 -12.53 4.97 1.69
N LEU A 367 -13.68 5.62 1.55
CA LEU A 367 -14.69 5.27 0.56
C LEU A 367 -14.21 5.55 -0.87
N SER A 368 -13.57 6.71 -1.10
CA SER A 368 -13.00 7.06 -2.40
C SER A 368 -11.87 6.09 -2.81
N SER A 369 -11.02 5.68 -1.87
CA SER A 369 -10.02 4.62 -2.09
C SER A 369 -10.68 3.28 -2.48
N ALA A 370 -11.71 2.84 -1.75
CA ALA A 370 -12.41 1.60 -2.03
C ALA A 370 -13.16 1.63 -3.39
N LEU A 371 -13.85 2.73 -3.69
CA LEU A 371 -14.48 2.96 -5.00
C LEU A 371 -13.44 2.96 -6.12
N GLY A 372 -12.32 3.63 -5.91
CA GLY A 372 -11.19 3.62 -6.83
C GLY A 372 -10.72 2.20 -7.15
N GLN A 373 -10.56 1.34 -6.14
CA GLN A 373 -10.18 -0.07 -6.34
C GLN A 373 -11.20 -0.86 -7.17
N LEU A 374 -12.51 -0.59 -7.02
CA LEU A 374 -13.54 -1.21 -7.86
C LEU A 374 -13.42 -0.79 -9.33
N PHE A 375 -13.16 0.50 -9.58
CA PHE A 375 -12.91 1.03 -10.93
C PHE A 375 -11.62 0.49 -11.54
N ILE A 376 -10.56 0.32 -10.75
CA ILE A 376 -9.33 -0.35 -11.21
C ILE A 376 -9.66 -1.74 -11.74
N TYR A 377 -10.36 -2.54 -10.94
CA TYR A 377 -10.72 -3.90 -11.33
C TYR A 377 -11.56 -3.91 -12.61
N ARG A 378 -12.60 -3.07 -12.67
CA ARG A 378 -13.48 -2.98 -13.84
C ARG A 378 -12.72 -2.56 -15.10
N THR A 379 -11.81 -1.60 -14.98
CA THR A 379 -10.97 -1.10 -16.08
C THR A 379 -10.03 -2.18 -16.59
N ILE A 380 -9.30 -2.86 -15.70
CA ILE A 380 -8.36 -3.92 -16.09
C ILE A 380 -9.11 -5.08 -16.74
N PHE A 381 -10.28 -5.46 -16.20
CA PHE A 381 -11.07 -6.57 -16.73
C PHE A 381 -11.64 -6.27 -18.12
N LYS A 382 -12.21 -5.08 -18.34
CA LYS A 382 -12.85 -4.69 -19.62
C LYS A 382 -11.86 -4.23 -20.69
N PHE A 383 -10.92 -3.36 -20.31
CA PHE A 383 -10.06 -2.62 -21.25
C PHE A 383 -8.57 -3.03 -21.17
N GLY A 384 -8.22 -3.87 -20.21
CA GLY A 384 -6.87 -4.38 -20.05
C GLY A 384 -5.91 -3.44 -19.30
N ALA A 385 -4.72 -3.96 -19.02
CA ALA A 385 -3.71 -3.27 -18.21
C ALA A 385 -3.12 -2.01 -18.90
N VAL A 386 -3.11 -1.96 -20.23
CA VAL A 386 -2.55 -0.83 -21.00
C VAL A 386 -3.42 0.42 -20.83
N VAL A 387 -4.73 0.30 -21.06
CA VAL A 387 -5.69 1.39 -20.87
C VAL A 387 -5.67 1.86 -19.41
N PHE A 388 -5.70 0.92 -18.47
CA PHE A 388 -5.56 1.24 -17.05
C PHE A 388 -4.29 2.07 -16.74
N THR A 389 -3.14 1.70 -17.31
CA THR A 389 -1.87 2.43 -17.10
C THR A 389 -1.93 3.87 -17.63
N ILE A 390 -2.60 4.10 -18.76
CA ILE A 390 -2.82 5.46 -19.31
C ILE A 390 -3.63 6.30 -18.33
N ILE A 391 -4.80 5.78 -17.91
CA ILE A 391 -5.71 6.51 -17.00
C ILE A 391 -4.98 6.86 -15.69
N MET A 392 -4.19 5.92 -15.15
CA MET A 392 -3.43 6.15 -13.93
C MET A 392 -2.32 7.19 -14.07
N THR A 393 -1.68 7.27 -15.23
CA THR A 393 -0.65 8.27 -15.54
C THR A 393 -1.27 9.66 -15.63
N LEU A 394 -2.39 9.79 -16.36
CA LEU A 394 -3.16 11.04 -16.44
C LEU A 394 -3.64 11.48 -15.05
N ARG A 395 -4.09 10.52 -14.23
CA ARG A 395 -4.53 10.77 -12.86
C ARG A 395 -3.39 11.32 -12.00
N GLN A 396 -2.18 10.77 -12.11
CA GLN A 396 -1.02 11.29 -11.39
C GLN A 396 -0.71 12.73 -11.80
N ALA A 397 -0.77 13.05 -13.10
CA ALA A 397 -0.60 14.42 -13.58
C ALA A 397 -1.64 15.37 -13.01
N ALA A 398 -2.92 14.99 -13.08
CA ALA A 398 -4.01 15.76 -12.52
C ALA A 398 -3.88 15.95 -11.00
N SER A 399 -3.43 14.92 -10.26
CA SER A 399 -3.24 14.99 -8.81
C SER A 399 -2.15 15.98 -8.41
N VAL A 400 -1.06 16.02 -9.17
CA VAL A 400 0.05 16.97 -8.95
C VAL A 400 -0.41 18.39 -9.22
N LEU A 401 -1.07 18.63 -10.36
CA LEU A 401 -1.59 19.96 -10.73
C LEU A 401 -2.62 20.46 -9.71
N LEU A 402 -3.54 19.59 -9.31
CA LEU A 402 -4.60 19.92 -8.35
C LEU A 402 -4.01 20.22 -6.97
N SER A 403 -3.03 19.45 -6.51
CA SER A 403 -2.31 19.72 -5.25
C SER A 403 -1.57 21.06 -5.30
N CYS A 404 -0.87 21.37 -6.39
CA CYS A 404 -0.22 22.67 -6.56
C CYS A 404 -1.21 23.83 -6.54
N ALA A 405 -2.37 23.68 -7.19
CA ALA A 405 -3.40 24.71 -7.24
C ALA A 405 -4.10 24.93 -5.89
N VAL A 406 -4.38 23.85 -5.14
CA VAL A 406 -5.13 23.92 -3.87
C VAL A 406 -4.23 24.30 -2.70
N TYR A 407 -3.02 23.75 -2.63
CA TYR A 407 -2.10 23.94 -1.49
C TYR A 407 -0.96 24.93 -1.77
N GLY A 408 -0.93 25.54 -2.96
CA GLY A 408 -0.03 26.64 -3.29
C GLY A 408 1.45 26.25 -3.43
N HIS A 409 1.74 25.03 -3.88
CA HIS A 409 3.14 24.60 -4.10
C HIS A 409 3.77 25.43 -5.22
N ALA A 410 4.82 26.20 -4.89
CA ALA A 410 5.56 26.98 -5.88
C ALA A 410 6.32 26.04 -6.83
N VAL A 411 5.94 26.05 -8.11
CA VAL A 411 6.60 25.27 -9.16
C VAL A 411 7.62 26.14 -9.86
N SER A 412 8.91 25.93 -9.59
CA SER A 412 9.99 26.59 -10.33
C SER A 412 10.09 26.05 -11.76
N GLY A 413 10.70 26.83 -12.68
CA GLY A 413 10.92 26.39 -14.07
C GLY A 413 11.58 25.00 -14.18
N PRO A 414 12.67 24.71 -13.44
CA PRO A 414 13.27 23.37 -13.40
C PRO A 414 12.33 22.30 -12.85
N ALA A 415 11.51 22.62 -11.86
CA ALA A 415 10.51 21.68 -11.33
C ALA A 415 9.44 21.35 -12.38
N ALA A 416 8.94 22.34 -13.11
CA ALA A 416 8.00 22.13 -14.21
C ALA A 416 8.61 21.26 -15.32
N ALA A 417 9.86 21.53 -15.71
CA ALA A 417 10.59 20.72 -16.69
C ALA A 417 10.75 19.25 -16.22
N GLY A 418 11.07 19.04 -14.94
CA GLY A 418 11.16 17.71 -14.33
C GLY A 418 9.83 16.95 -14.40
N VAL A 419 8.71 17.60 -14.04
CA VAL A 419 7.36 17.02 -14.13
C VAL A 419 7.03 16.60 -15.56
N LEU A 420 7.25 17.50 -16.54
CA LEU A 420 7.01 17.21 -17.95
C LEU A 420 7.85 16.04 -18.44
N LEU A 421 9.12 15.97 -18.02
CA LEU A 421 10.02 14.88 -18.39
C LEU A 421 9.56 13.53 -17.82
N VAL A 422 9.10 13.48 -16.56
CA VAL A 422 8.55 12.25 -15.96
C VAL A 422 7.35 11.75 -16.75
N PHE A 423 6.39 12.62 -17.09
CA PHE A 423 5.21 12.22 -17.84
C PHE A 423 5.53 11.83 -19.29
N ALA A 424 6.46 12.53 -19.95
CA ALA A 424 6.96 12.14 -21.27
C ALA A 424 7.64 10.76 -21.24
N ALA A 425 8.44 10.47 -20.22
CA ALA A 425 9.09 9.18 -20.05
C ALA A 425 8.09 8.03 -19.81
N LEU A 426 7.03 8.28 -19.03
CA LEU A 426 5.95 7.33 -18.81
C LEU A 426 5.18 7.05 -20.11
N ALA A 427 4.89 8.09 -20.90
CA ALA A 427 4.25 7.95 -22.21
C ALA A 427 5.12 7.15 -23.19
N LEU A 428 6.42 7.45 -23.25
CA LEU A 428 7.39 6.71 -24.06
C LEU A 428 7.47 5.24 -23.64
N ARG A 429 7.53 4.96 -22.34
CA ARG A 429 7.55 3.59 -21.81
C ARG A 429 6.32 2.80 -22.22
N LEU A 430 5.14 3.42 -22.14
CA LEU A 430 3.91 2.81 -22.58
C LEU A 430 3.93 2.49 -24.07
N TYR A 431 4.40 3.44 -24.89
CA TYR A 431 4.53 3.26 -26.33
C TYR A 431 5.50 2.11 -26.69
N CYS A 432 6.67 2.06 -26.05
CA CYS A 432 7.62 0.95 -26.22
C CYS A 432 7.01 -0.39 -25.84
N LYS A 433 6.26 -0.45 -24.72
CA LYS A 433 5.59 -1.68 -24.28
C LYS A 433 4.49 -2.15 -25.24
N GLN A 434 3.81 -1.22 -25.94
CA GLN A 434 2.82 -1.56 -26.96
C GLN A 434 3.48 -2.11 -28.24
N ARG A 435 4.65 -1.60 -28.61
CA ARG A 435 5.39 -2.03 -29.81
C ARG A 435 6.29 -3.24 -29.60
N ALA A 436 6.61 -3.60 -28.35
CA ALA A 436 7.38 -4.80 -28.07
C ALA A 436 6.63 -6.04 -28.61
N PRO A 437 7.30 -6.90 -29.39
CA PRO A 437 6.67 -8.14 -29.86
C PRO A 437 6.21 -8.93 -28.64
N ARG A 438 4.96 -9.41 -28.64
CA ARG A 438 4.44 -10.27 -27.58
C ARG A 438 5.36 -11.48 -27.49
N ALA A 439 6.08 -11.63 -26.38
CA ALA A 439 6.80 -12.86 -26.11
C ALA A 439 5.79 -14.01 -26.22
N PRO A 440 6.11 -15.11 -26.92
CA PRO A 440 5.27 -16.30 -26.85
C PRO A 440 5.10 -16.68 -25.37
N PRO A 441 3.90 -17.12 -24.95
CA PRO A 441 3.73 -17.62 -23.58
C PRO A 441 4.84 -18.64 -23.34
N ALA A 442 5.60 -18.45 -22.25
CA ALA A 442 6.60 -19.41 -21.83
C ALA A 442 5.91 -20.77 -21.81
N ALA A 443 6.32 -21.67 -22.70
CA ALA A 443 5.88 -23.05 -22.66
C ALA A 443 6.13 -23.52 -21.23
N ALA A 444 5.06 -23.90 -20.53
CA ALA A 444 5.17 -24.57 -19.26
C ALA A 444 6.16 -25.72 -19.46
N ALA A 445 7.33 -25.62 -18.86
CA ALA A 445 8.23 -26.76 -18.77
C ALA A 445 7.45 -27.80 -17.97
N LEU A 446 7.17 -28.91 -18.64
CA LEU A 446 6.52 -30.12 -18.14
C LEU A 446 7.11 -30.61 -16.83
#